data_AF-A0A510J9M6-F1
#
_entry.id   AF-A0A510J9M6-F1
#
_cell.length_a   1.000
_cell.length_b   1.000
_cell.length_c   1.000
_cell.angle_alpha   90.00
_cell.angle_beta   90.00
_cell.angle_gamma   90.00
#
_symmetry.space_group_name_H-M   'P 1'
#
loop_
_entity.id
_entity.type
_entity.pdbx_description
1 polymer ?
#
loop_
_entity_poly.entity_id
_entity_poly.type
_entity_poly.pdbx_seq_one_letter_code
_entity_poly.pdbx_strand_id
1 'polypeptide(L)'
;MIKKMIMTVFAVLVSSTGFAITNEQIIAQGAATQKAIFDKYYNRTPSGTSRKDGNLLNSVFPEVITNLDGINRGIYDKEFNRLGEAKEHKRKSTFRKMYVQFNDYILENSKFSRNVFSNFLQEQDDLQAYLYTNIYLSIEAFNLNMNTYLEGRKNSSTIDSNVKTVIDYLYYKGDEKSQEDYMNMSNRELAAIVDKEYMNLNDALDKRIAEGTQAEKKSGNSVKSSFKKLEKLYRQYDKSFEEYIDGSELKNEDKEKIKKLVKFENIASLKFMVKSLEKVEGEESEQQ
;
A
#
# COMPACT_ATOMS: atom_id res chain seq x y z
N MET A 1 6.61 -15.07 -24.91
CA MET A 1 5.17 -15.35 -24.77
C MET A 1 4.58 -14.83 -23.45
N ILE A 2 5.23 -15.02 -22.30
CA ILE A 2 4.75 -14.59 -20.96
C ILE A 2 4.22 -13.13 -20.90
N LYS A 3 4.95 -12.14 -21.46
CA LYS A 3 4.48 -10.73 -21.53
C LYS A 3 3.14 -10.54 -22.25
N LYS A 4 2.79 -11.40 -23.22
CA LYS A 4 1.47 -11.40 -23.85
C LYS A 4 0.45 -12.08 -22.92
N MET A 5 0.77 -13.25 -22.35
CA MET A 5 -0.14 -13.97 -21.43
C MET A 5 -0.60 -13.12 -20.23
N ILE A 6 0.28 -12.39 -19.55
CA ILE A 6 -0.11 -11.59 -18.36
C ILE A 6 -1.08 -10.46 -18.74
N MET A 7 -0.80 -9.71 -19.82
CA MET A 7 -1.76 -8.71 -20.32
C MET A 7 -3.03 -9.35 -20.88
N THR A 8 -2.94 -10.53 -21.51
CA THR A 8 -4.11 -11.28 -21.96
C THR A 8 -4.97 -11.74 -20.79
N VAL A 9 -4.41 -12.17 -19.66
CA VAL A 9 -5.18 -12.51 -18.45
C VAL A 9 -5.88 -11.27 -17.88
N PHE A 10 -5.19 -10.13 -17.79
CA PHE A 10 -5.80 -8.87 -17.34
C PHE A 10 -6.90 -8.36 -18.28
N ALA A 11 -6.73 -8.54 -19.60
CA ALA A 11 -7.74 -8.19 -20.59
C ALA A 11 -8.92 -9.18 -20.62
N VAL A 12 -8.66 -10.49 -20.52
CA VAL A 12 -9.67 -11.54 -20.57
C VAL A 12 -10.55 -11.51 -19.34
N LEU A 13 -10.00 -11.40 -18.11
CA LEU A 13 -10.84 -11.29 -16.90
C LEU A 13 -11.75 -10.05 -16.92
N VAL A 14 -11.26 -8.94 -17.48
CA VAL A 14 -12.01 -7.68 -17.63
C VAL A 14 -13.03 -7.71 -18.79
N SER A 15 -12.94 -8.67 -19.74
CA SER A 15 -13.80 -8.72 -20.93
C SER A 15 -14.70 -9.95 -21.05
N SER A 16 -14.40 -11.06 -20.37
CA SER A 16 -15.11 -12.33 -20.52
C SER A 16 -16.18 -12.60 -19.47
N THR A 17 -16.21 -11.84 -18.37
CA THR A 17 -17.28 -11.94 -17.36
C THR A 17 -18.00 -10.60 -17.23
N GLY A 18 -19.33 -10.62 -17.14
CA GLY A 18 -20.13 -9.43 -16.84
C GLY A 18 -20.02 -8.94 -15.38
N PHE A 19 -19.02 -9.44 -14.65
CA PHE A 19 -18.81 -9.19 -13.23
C PHE A 19 -17.53 -8.37 -13.01
N ALA A 20 -17.33 -7.89 -11.79
CA ALA A 20 -16.05 -7.34 -11.36
C ALA A 20 -15.23 -8.44 -10.64
N ILE A 21 -13.98 -8.16 -10.26
CA ILE A 21 -12.92 -9.16 -10.03
C ILE A 21 -12.73 -9.50 -8.54
N THR A 22 -13.27 -8.74 -7.60
CA THR A 22 -12.99 -8.83 -6.15
C THR A 22 -11.53 -8.52 -5.78
N ASN A 23 -11.37 -8.05 -4.55
CA ASN A 23 -10.06 -7.80 -3.96
C ASN A 23 -9.25 -9.10 -3.78
N GLU A 24 -9.93 -10.23 -3.54
CA GLU A 24 -9.29 -11.53 -3.36
C GLU A 24 -8.59 -11.99 -4.65
N GLN A 25 -9.23 -11.84 -5.82
CA GLN A 25 -8.59 -12.21 -7.09
C GLN A 25 -7.46 -11.24 -7.46
N ILE A 26 -7.56 -9.95 -7.11
CA ILE A 26 -6.45 -8.99 -7.27
C ILE A 26 -5.23 -9.44 -6.45
N ILE A 27 -5.39 -9.76 -5.16
CA ILE A 27 -4.31 -10.23 -4.29
C ILE A 27 -3.71 -11.53 -4.82
N ALA A 28 -4.55 -12.51 -5.20
CA ALA A 28 -4.09 -13.78 -5.75
C ALA A 28 -3.29 -13.61 -7.06
N GLN A 29 -3.73 -12.69 -7.94
CA GLN A 29 -3.01 -12.35 -9.17
C GLN A 29 -1.70 -11.58 -8.89
N GLY A 30 -1.70 -10.70 -7.88
CA GLY A 30 -0.51 -10.01 -7.39
C GLY A 30 0.55 -11.00 -6.92
N ALA A 31 0.19 -11.92 -6.02
CA ALA A 31 1.05 -12.98 -5.51
C ALA A 31 1.60 -13.88 -6.63
N ALA A 32 0.75 -14.31 -7.58
CA ALA A 32 1.18 -15.10 -8.73
C ALA A 32 2.17 -14.34 -9.63
N THR A 33 1.97 -13.03 -9.81
CA THR A 33 2.85 -12.17 -10.61
C THR A 33 4.19 -11.94 -9.91
N GLN A 34 4.18 -11.67 -8.60
CA GLN A 34 5.39 -11.60 -7.77
C GLN A 34 6.21 -12.89 -7.88
N LYS A 35 5.56 -14.05 -7.71
CA LYS A 35 6.23 -15.36 -7.85
C LYS A 35 6.81 -15.56 -9.25
N ALA A 36 6.05 -15.26 -10.31
CA ALA A 36 6.53 -15.41 -11.69
C ALA A 36 7.73 -14.49 -12.02
N ILE A 37 7.78 -13.29 -11.44
CA ILE A 37 8.92 -12.37 -11.56
C ILE A 37 10.11 -12.91 -10.76
N PHE A 38 9.90 -13.37 -9.52
CA PHE A 38 10.95 -13.99 -8.71
C PHE A 38 11.56 -15.21 -9.41
N ASP A 39 10.73 -16.18 -9.82
CA ASP A 39 11.14 -17.38 -10.57
C ASP A 39 11.93 -17.02 -11.84
N LYS A 40 11.53 -15.96 -12.55
CA LYS A 40 12.21 -15.47 -13.77
C LYS A 40 13.63 -14.96 -13.49
N TYR A 41 13.87 -14.30 -12.36
CA TYR A 41 15.21 -13.81 -11.99
C TYR A 41 16.04 -14.88 -11.28
N TYR A 42 15.42 -15.74 -10.48
CA TYR A 42 16.08 -16.85 -9.80
C TYR A 42 16.57 -17.93 -10.76
N ASN A 43 15.76 -18.31 -11.76
CA ASN A 43 16.10 -19.37 -12.72
C ASN A 43 16.87 -18.88 -13.96
N ARG A 44 17.54 -17.73 -13.89
CA ARG A 44 17.99 -16.98 -15.08
C ARG A 44 19.40 -17.36 -15.58
N THR A 45 19.63 -18.63 -15.93
CA THR A 45 20.73 -19.03 -16.84
C THR A 45 20.37 -20.23 -17.73
N PRO A 46 20.67 -20.20 -19.04
CA PRO A 46 20.54 -21.37 -19.94
C PRO A 46 21.61 -22.46 -19.78
N SER A 47 22.58 -22.32 -18.86
CA SER A 47 23.84 -23.10 -18.88
C SER A 47 24.24 -23.76 -17.54
N GLY A 48 23.30 -23.96 -16.62
CA GLY A 48 23.47 -24.88 -15.49
C GLY A 48 24.43 -24.48 -14.35
N THR A 49 25.14 -23.34 -14.43
CA THR A 49 25.97 -22.84 -13.33
C THR A 49 25.29 -21.70 -12.59
N SER A 50 24.98 -21.93 -11.32
CA SER A 50 24.27 -20.99 -10.45
C SER A 50 25.17 -19.80 -10.05
N ARG A 51 25.08 -18.69 -10.78
CA ARG A 51 25.27 -17.39 -10.15
C ARG A 51 23.94 -16.97 -9.52
N LYS A 52 23.84 -17.11 -8.19
CA LYS A 52 22.92 -16.25 -7.42
C LYS A 52 23.21 -14.82 -7.86
N ASP A 53 22.21 -14.09 -8.33
CA ASP A 53 22.34 -12.64 -8.48
C ASP A 53 22.59 -12.09 -7.07
N GLY A 54 23.80 -11.57 -6.84
CA GLY A 54 24.20 -11.04 -5.54
C GLY A 54 23.32 -9.87 -5.09
N ASN A 55 22.53 -9.31 -6.00
CA ASN A 55 21.54 -8.28 -5.76
C ASN A 55 20.17 -8.66 -6.36
N LEU A 56 19.75 -9.93 -6.27
CA LEU A 56 18.47 -10.45 -6.81
C LEU A 56 17.27 -9.51 -6.55
N LEU A 57 17.18 -8.94 -5.35
CA LEU A 57 16.10 -8.03 -4.95
C LEU A 57 16.08 -6.72 -5.75
N ASN A 58 17.24 -6.17 -6.11
CA ASN A 58 17.37 -4.99 -6.97
C ASN A 58 16.91 -5.26 -8.42
N SER A 59 16.94 -6.53 -8.85
CA SER A 59 16.45 -6.98 -10.15
C SER A 59 14.94 -7.28 -10.13
N VAL A 60 14.45 -7.92 -9.06
CA VAL A 60 13.04 -8.34 -8.91
C VAL A 60 12.10 -7.16 -8.62
N PHE A 61 12.40 -6.36 -7.60
CA PHE A 61 11.44 -5.38 -7.07
C PHE A 61 11.06 -4.26 -8.04
N PRO A 62 11.97 -3.65 -8.83
CA PRO A 62 11.58 -2.64 -9.82
C PRO A 62 10.61 -3.19 -10.87
N GLU A 63 10.73 -4.46 -11.26
CA GLU A 63 9.77 -5.08 -12.19
C GLU A 63 8.41 -5.32 -11.51
N VAL A 64 8.37 -5.76 -10.25
CA VAL A 64 7.11 -5.89 -9.51
C VAL A 64 6.40 -4.55 -9.40
N ILE A 65 7.08 -3.51 -8.91
CA ILE A 65 6.49 -2.16 -8.75
C ILE A 65 6.03 -1.61 -10.11
N THR A 66 6.79 -1.81 -11.19
CA THR A 66 6.37 -1.41 -12.55
C THR A 66 5.08 -2.10 -13.01
N ASN A 67 4.88 -3.38 -12.66
CA ASN A 67 3.63 -4.09 -12.98
C ASN A 67 2.46 -3.55 -12.14
N LEU A 68 2.68 -3.28 -10.86
CA LEU A 68 1.67 -2.74 -9.94
C LEU A 68 1.24 -1.30 -10.31
N ASP A 69 2.19 -0.46 -10.71
CA ASP A 69 1.94 0.87 -11.30
C ASP A 69 1.11 0.77 -12.59
N GLY A 70 1.37 -0.25 -13.41
CA GLY A 70 0.59 -0.53 -14.62
C GLY A 70 -0.86 -0.88 -14.32
N ILE A 71 -1.10 -1.69 -13.29
CA ILE A 71 -2.45 -2.01 -12.78
C ILE A 71 -3.15 -0.74 -12.29
N ASN A 72 -2.47 0.07 -11.48
CA ASN A 72 -3.01 1.30 -10.92
C ASN A 72 -3.43 2.30 -12.03
N ARG A 73 -2.55 2.56 -13.00
CA ARG A 73 -2.88 3.37 -14.18
C ARG A 73 -4.09 2.81 -14.94
N GLY A 74 -4.17 1.49 -15.09
CA GLY A 74 -5.31 0.82 -15.71
C GLY A 74 -6.63 1.01 -14.95
N ILE A 75 -6.61 1.13 -13.62
CA ILE A 75 -7.78 1.49 -12.80
C ILE A 75 -8.14 2.96 -13.01
N TYR A 76 -7.14 3.86 -12.97
CA TYR A 76 -7.32 5.29 -13.18
C TYR A 76 -7.94 5.61 -14.55
N ASP A 77 -7.39 5.07 -15.64
CA ASP A 77 -7.85 5.34 -17.01
C ASP A 77 -9.29 4.85 -17.23
N LYS A 78 -9.65 3.67 -16.70
CA LYS A 78 -11.02 3.13 -16.77
C LYS A 78 -12.03 4.06 -16.09
N GLU A 79 -11.76 4.48 -14.85
CA GLU A 79 -12.69 5.33 -14.11
C GLU A 79 -12.74 6.75 -14.70
N PHE A 80 -11.60 7.29 -15.16
CA PHE A 80 -11.54 8.59 -15.82
C PHE A 80 -12.32 8.61 -17.15
N ASN A 81 -12.28 7.53 -17.93
CA ASN A 81 -13.07 7.38 -19.15
C ASN A 81 -14.56 7.26 -18.85
N ARG A 82 -14.96 6.38 -17.92
CA ARG A 82 -16.35 6.23 -17.47
C ARG A 82 -16.94 7.54 -16.95
N LEU A 83 -16.20 8.29 -16.13
CA LEU A 83 -16.59 9.62 -15.64
C LEU A 83 -16.77 10.65 -16.79
N GLY A 84 -16.07 10.46 -17.91
CA GLY A 84 -16.22 11.26 -19.12
C GLY A 84 -17.48 10.89 -19.91
N GLU A 85 -17.69 9.60 -20.15
CA GLU A 85 -18.87 9.05 -20.84
C GLU A 85 -20.18 9.41 -20.12
N ALA A 86 -20.19 9.27 -18.79
CA ALA A 86 -21.30 9.65 -17.93
C ALA A 86 -21.45 11.18 -17.74
N LYS A 87 -20.57 12.00 -18.32
CA LYS A 87 -20.55 13.47 -18.21
C LYS A 87 -20.48 13.99 -16.76
N GLU A 88 -19.93 13.20 -15.84
CA GLU A 88 -19.78 13.54 -14.41
C GLU A 88 -18.60 14.51 -14.17
N HIS A 89 -18.58 15.67 -14.85
CA HIS A 89 -17.43 16.59 -14.91
C HIS A 89 -16.86 16.98 -13.54
N LYS A 90 -17.73 17.25 -12.55
CA LYS A 90 -17.31 17.58 -11.18
C LYS A 90 -16.56 16.41 -10.53
N ARG A 91 -17.12 15.20 -10.60
CA ARG A 91 -16.49 13.99 -10.02
C ARG A 91 -15.22 13.60 -10.76
N LYS A 92 -15.16 13.81 -12.08
CA LYS A 92 -13.93 13.66 -12.89
C LYS A 92 -12.80 14.57 -12.40
N SER A 93 -13.13 15.80 -12.01
CA SER A 93 -12.17 16.73 -11.39
C SER A 93 -11.71 16.25 -10.01
N THR A 94 -12.64 15.86 -9.12
CA THR A 94 -12.31 15.32 -7.79
C THR A 94 -11.45 14.07 -7.87
N PHE A 95 -11.78 13.13 -8.76
CA PHE A 95 -11.00 11.90 -8.98
C PHE A 95 -9.57 12.20 -9.43
N ARG A 96 -9.40 13.12 -10.39
CA ARG A 96 -8.07 13.56 -10.85
C ARG A 96 -7.26 14.20 -9.72
N LYS A 97 -7.87 15.05 -8.89
CA LYS A 97 -7.24 15.68 -7.71
C LYS A 97 -6.78 14.61 -6.71
N MET A 98 -7.67 13.69 -6.34
CA MET A 98 -7.39 12.56 -5.44
C MET A 98 -6.22 11.70 -5.94
N TYR A 99 -6.23 11.33 -7.24
CA TYR A 99 -5.17 10.51 -7.82
C TYR A 99 -3.81 11.23 -7.86
N VAL A 100 -3.77 12.54 -8.14
CA VAL A 100 -2.51 13.32 -8.05
C VAL A 100 -1.98 13.32 -6.62
N GLN A 101 -2.85 13.59 -5.64
CA GLN A 101 -2.44 13.64 -4.22
C GLN A 101 -2.00 12.27 -3.68
N PHE A 102 -2.62 11.19 -4.15
CA PHE A 102 -2.15 9.82 -3.90
C PHE A 102 -0.72 9.61 -4.44
N ASN A 103 -0.46 9.99 -5.70
CA ASN A 103 0.88 9.86 -6.29
C ASN A 103 1.92 10.72 -5.54
N ASP A 104 1.57 11.93 -5.13
CA ASP A 104 2.44 12.77 -4.29
C ASP A 104 2.73 12.12 -2.92
N TYR A 105 1.72 11.53 -2.28
CA TYR A 105 1.85 10.76 -1.04
C TYR A 105 2.78 9.54 -1.21
N ILE A 106 2.56 8.69 -2.21
CA ILE A 106 3.42 7.51 -2.47
C ILE A 106 4.86 7.93 -2.77
N LEU A 107 5.06 8.97 -3.58
CA LEU A 107 6.39 9.46 -3.91
C LEU A 107 7.13 9.99 -2.68
N GLU A 108 6.42 10.63 -1.74
CA GLU A 108 7.02 11.03 -0.46
C GLU A 108 7.21 9.85 0.48
N ASN A 109 6.29 8.89 0.54
CA ASN A 109 6.41 7.68 1.38
C ASN A 109 7.64 6.88 0.97
N SER A 110 7.89 6.72 -0.34
CA SER A 110 9.09 6.07 -0.87
C SER A 110 10.39 6.76 -0.44
N LYS A 111 10.44 8.10 -0.50
CA LYS A 111 11.61 8.89 -0.07
C LYS A 111 11.81 8.84 1.44
N PHE A 112 10.73 9.01 2.20
CA PHE A 112 10.73 8.94 3.66
C PHE A 112 11.18 7.56 4.14
N SER A 113 10.57 6.48 3.64
CA SER A 113 10.96 5.11 3.96
C SER A 113 12.44 4.86 3.65
N ARG A 114 12.94 5.31 2.48
CA ARG A 114 14.36 5.18 2.13
C ARG A 114 15.26 5.90 3.13
N ASN A 115 14.93 7.14 3.48
CA ASN A 115 15.72 7.93 4.42
C ASN A 115 15.68 7.35 5.84
N VAL A 116 14.52 6.86 6.29
CA VAL A 116 14.37 6.22 7.61
C VAL A 116 15.15 4.93 7.67
N PHE A 117 14.91 4.01 6.73
CA PHE A 117 15.49 2.68 6.78
C PHE A 117 17.02 2.69 6.55
N SER A 118 17.53 3.53 5.65
CA SER A 118 18.98 3.63 5.41
C SER A 118 19.76 4.25 6.57
N ASN A 119 19.10 4.96 7.49
CA ASN A 119 19.74 5.52 8.68
C ASN A 119 19.50 4.67 9.94
N PHE A 120 18.35 3.98 10.06
CA PHE A 120 17.90 3.44 11.35
C PHE A 120 17.59 1.93 11.40
N LEU A 121 17.60 1.21 10.27
CA LEU A 121 17.58 -0.27 10.33
C LEU A 121 18.88 -0.80 10.94
N GLN A 122 18.75 -1.81 11.81
CA GLN A 122 19.90 -2.53 12.37
C GLN A 122 20.60 -3.37 11.29
N GLU A 123 19.82 -4.07 10.46
CA GLU A 123 20.32 -4.92 9.39
C GLU A 123 20.14 -4.21 8.04
N GLN A 124 21.24 -3.77 7.45
CA GLN A 124 21.22 -3.04 6.18
C GLN A 124 20.96 -3.94 4.97
N ASP A 125 21.19 -5.26 5.09
CA ASP A 125 20.86 -6.24 4.05
C ASP A 125 19.34 -6.35 3.83
N ASP A 126 18.55 -6.10 4.88
CA ASP A 126 17.09 -6.08 4.86
C ASP A 126 16.48 -4.81 4.25
N LEU A 127 17.25 -3.72 4.13
CA LEU A 127 16.80 -2.41 3.62
C LEU A 127 15.95 -2.52 2.37
N GLN A 128 16.38 -3.35 1.43
CA GLN A 128 15.72 -3.46 0.13
C GLN A 128 14.38 -4.21 0.22
N ALA A 129 14.24 -5.18 1.13
CA ALA A 129 12.99 -5.89 1.40
C ALA A 129 11.99 -5.00 2.15
N TYR A 130 12.44 -4.24 3.14
CA TYR A 130 11.59 -3.31 3.89
C TYR A 130 11.07 -2.17 3.02
N LEU A 131 11.92 -1.61 2.14
CA LEU A 131 11.50 -0.61 1.15
C LEU A 131 10.48 -1.16 0.16
N TYR A 132 10.68 -2.38 -0.30
CA TYR A 132 9.73 -3.05 -1.17
C TYR A 132 8.38 -3.23 -0.47
N THR A 133 8.36 -3.79 0.74
CA THR A 133 7.14 -4.08 1.49
C THR A 133 6.30 -2.81 1.70
N ASN A 134 6.87 -1.72 2.22
CA ASN A 134 6.06 -0.51 2.49
C ASN A 134 5.50 0.13 1.19
N ILE A 135 6.31 0.20 0.13
CA ILE A 135 5.88 0.79 -1.15
C ILE A 135 4.83 -0.10 -1.84
N TYR A 136 5.06 -1.42 -1.86
CA TYR A 136 4.14 -2.39 -2.45
C TYR A 136 2.78 -2.36 -1.75
N LEU A 137 2.76 -2.46 -0.41
CA LEU A 137 1.54 -2.39 0.38
C LEU A 137 0.76 -1.10 0.14
N SER A 138 1.43 0.05 0.09
CA SER A 138 0.75 1.34 -0.14
C SER A 138 0.10 1.42 -1.54
N ILE A 139 0.78 0.95 -2.59
CA ILE A 139 0.24 1.00 -3.96
C ILE A 139 -0.85 -0.07 -4.17
N GLU A 140 -0.69 -1.26 -3.59
CA GLU A 140 -1.70 -2.31 -3.70
C GLU A 140 -2.95 -1.99 -2.87
N ALA A 141 -2.81 -1.46 -1.65
CA ALA A 141 -3.93 -0.99 -0.84
C ALA A 141 -4.77 0.04 -1.60
N PHE A 142 -4.15 1.02 -2.27
CA PHE A 142 -4.89 1.95 -3.15
C PHE A 142 -5.70 1.22 -4.24
N ASN A 143 -5.09 0.23 -4.90
CA ASN A 143 -5.77 -0.55 -5.94
C ASN A 143 -6.98 -1.31 -5.37
N LEU A 144 -6.84 -1.92 -4.19
CA LEU A 144 -7.94 -2.64 -3.50
C LEU A 144 -9.03 -1.67 -3.00
N ASN A 145 -8.64 -0.51 -2.47
CA ASN A 145 -9.54 0.53 -1.97
C ASN A 145 -10.38 1.11 -3.12
N MET A 146 -9.73 1.43 -4.25
CA MET A 146 -10.40 1.85 -5.48
C MET A 146 -11.27 0.73 -6.07
N ASN A 147 -10.79 -0.51 -6.09
CA ASN A 147 -11.55 -1.63 -6.61
C ASN A 147 -12.83 -1.84 -5.80
N THR A 148 -12.75 -1.93 -4.47
CA THR A 148 -13.91 -2.04 -3.56
C THR A 148 -15.04 -1.07 -3.93
N TYR A 149 -14.70 0.18 -4.20
CA TYR A 149 -15.66 1.20 -4.67
C TYR A 149 -16.19 0.93 -6.08
N LEU A 150 -15.31 0.65 -7.06
CA LEU A 150 -15.69 0.41 -8.45
C LEU A 150 -16.60 -0.82 -8.60
N GLU A 151 -16.43 -1.82 -7.75
CA GLU A 151 -17.27 -3.01 -7.66
C GLU A 151 -18.55 -2.75 -6.90
N GLY A 152 -18.47 -2.07 -5.74
CA GLY A 152 -19.62 -1.70 -4.94
C GLY A 152 -20.68 -0.93 -5.72
N ARG A 153 -20.27 -0.09 -6.68
CA ARG A 153 -21.20 0.59 -7.61
C ARG A 153 -21.92 -0.35 -8.57
N LYS A 154 -21.29 -1.45 -8.98
CA LYS A 154 -21.89 -2.47 -9.88
C LYS A 154 -22.76 -3.43 -9.09
N ASN A 155 -22.30 -3.83 -7.90
CA ASN A 155 -23.02 -4.66 -6.95
C ASN A 155 -22.58 -4.32 -5.52
N SER A 156 -23.44 -3.64 -4.77
CA SER A 156 -23.15 -3.25 -3.39
C SER A 156 -22.99 -4.44 -2.44
N SER A 157 -23.50 -5.63 -2.79
CA SER A 157 -23.31 -6.84 -1.97
C SER A 157 -21.86 -7.32 -1.90
N THR A 158 -20.97 -6.79 -2.75
CA THR A 158 -19.53 -7.12 -2.72
C THR A 158 -18.75 -6.30 -1.70
N ILE A 159 -19.31 -5.18 -1.20
CA ILE A 159 -18.57 -4.19 -0.40
C ILE A 159 -18.10 -4.80 0.92
N ASP A 160 -18.97 -5.48 1.67
CA ASP A 160 -18.60 -6.06 2.97
C ASP A 160 -17.51 -7.14 2.84
N SER A 161 -17.60 -7.99 1.80
CA SER A 161 -16.57 -9.00 1.50
C SER A 161 -15.24 -8.33 1.12
N ASN A 162 -15.27 -7.37 0.19
CA ASN A 162 -14.08 -6.66 -0.27
C ASN A 162 -13.41 -5.85 0.85
N VAL A 163 -14.19 -5.19 1.72
CA VAL A 163 -13.70 -4.47 2.92
C VAL A 163 -13.04 -5.45 3.89
N LYS A 164 -13.67 -6.60 4.18
CA LYS A 164 -13.06 -7.65 4.99
C LYS A 164 -11.74 -8.13 4.37
N THR A 165 -11.70 -8.36 3.06
CA THR A 165 -10.46 -8.76 2.37
C THR A 165 -9.33 -7.74 2.52
N VAL A 166 -9.61 -6.43 2.42
CA VAL A 166 -8.56 -5.40 2.66
C VAL A 166 -8.08 -5.42 4.10
N ILE A 167 -9.01 -5.50 5.07
CA ILE A 167 -8.65 -5.53 6.49
C ILE A 167 -7.86 -6.80 6.82
N ASP A 168 -8.31 -7.98 6.37
CA ASP A 168 -7.58 -9.24 6.54
C ASP A 168 -6.17 -9.17 5.94
N TYR A 169 -6.02 -8.57 4.75
CA TYR A 169 -4.75 -8.50 4.02
C TYR A 169 -3.72 -7.55 4.66
N LEU A 170 -4.17 -6.40 5.17
CA LEU A 170 -3.29 -5.38 5.74
C LEU A 170 -3.14 -5.50 7.27
N TYR A 171 -3.84 -6.42 7.91
CA TYR A 171 -3.82 -6.59 9.37
C TYR A 171 -2.46 -7.04 9.90
N TYR A 172 -1.93 -6.27 10.85
CA TYR A 172 -0.72 -6.64 11.58
C TYR A 172 -1.03 -7.72 12.63
N LYS A 173 -0.50 -8.93 12.44
CA LYS A 173 -0.69 -10.04 13.38
C LYS A 173 -0.03 -9.71 14.73
N GLY A 174 -0.83 -9.69 15.79
CA GLY A 174 -0.39 -9.34 17.15
C GLY A 174 -0.60 -7.87 17.53
N ASP A 175 -1.42 -7.12 16.77
CA ASP A 175 -1.86 -5.79 17.17
C ASP A 175 -2.74 -5.82 18.45
N GLU A 176 -2.84 -4.68 19.13
CA GLU A 176 -3.65 -4.45 20.34
C GLU A 176 -5.16 -4.65 20.07
N LYS A 177 -5.56 -4.51 18.81
CA LYS A 177 -6.94 -4.56 18.32
C LYS A 177 -7.09 -5.70 17.34
N SER A 178 -8.19 -6.44 17.45
CA SER A 178 -8.51 -7.53 16.52
C SER A 178 -8.96 -7.01 15.15
N GLN A 179 -8.98 -7.89 14.15
CA GLN A 179 -9.60 -7.62 12.85
C GLN A 179 -11.07 -7.21 12.99
N GLU A 180 -11.80 -7.83 13.93
CA GLU A 180 -13.21 -7.55 14.20
C GLU A 180 -13.41 -6.15 14.80
N ASP A 181 -12.52 -5.70 15.71
CA ASP A 181 -12.52 -4.33 16.23
C ASP A 181 -12.40 -3.31 15.08
N TYR A 182 -11.44 -3.52 14.18
CA TYR A 182 -11.21 -2.62 13.04
C TYR A 182 -12.37 -2.61 12.03
N MET A 183 -13.04 -3.75 11.79
CA MET A 183 -14.26 -3.82 10.97
C MET A 183 -15.39 -2.96 11.57
N ASN A 184 -15.56 -3.05 12.89
CA ASN A 184 -16.65 -2.41 13.62
C ASN A 184 -16.41 -0.90 13.87
N MET A 185 -15.17 -0.44 13.95
CA MET A 185 -14.83 0.98 14.16
C MET A 185 -15.40 1.91 13.08
N SER A 186 -15.91 3.06 13.49
CA SER A 186 -16.31 4.13 12.57
C SER A 186 -15.11 4.76 11.85
N ASN A 187 -15.38 5.46 10.75
CA ASN A 187 -14.38 6.24 10.01
C ASN A 187 -13.68 7.29 10.90
N ARG A 188 -14.39 7.82 11.92
CA ARG A 188 -13.83 8.75 12.92
C ARG A 188 -12.92 8.07 13.93
N GLU A 189 -13.25 6.87 14.38
CA GLU A 189 -12.40 6.10 15.31
C GLU A 189 -11.09 5.70 14.63
N LEU A 190 -11.14 5.22 13.38
CA LEU A 190 -9.93 4.96 12.61
C LEU A 190 -9.07 6.22 12.39
N ALA A 191 -9.67 7.39 12.21
CA ALA A 191 -8.91 8.65 12.12
C ALA A 191 -8.13 8.94 13.43
N ALA A 192 -8.71 8.66 14.59
CA ALA A 192 -8.03 8.78 15.88
C ALA A 192 -6.91 7.72 16.05
N ILE A 193 -7.06 6.51 15.48
CA ILE A 193 -5.97 5.53 15.44
C ILE A 193 -4.84 6.00 14.51
N VAL A 194 -5.15 6.56 13.33
CA VAL A 194 -4.14 7.18 12.45
C VAL A 194 -3.34 8.24 13.20
N ASP A 195 -4.01 9.15 13.93
CA ASP A 195 -3.33 10.16 14.74
C ASP A 195 -2.42 9.54 15.82
N LYS A 196 -2.89 8.48 16.51
CA LYS A 196 -2.08 7.70 17.49
C LYS A 196 -0.85 7.07 16.82
N GLU A 197 -0.99 6.45 15.66
CA GLU A 197 0.14 5.79 14.98
C GLU A 197 1.14 6.80 14.38
N TYR A 198 0.70 8.00 13.98
CA TYR A 198 1.61 9.11 13.67
C TYR A 198 2.40 9.56 14.91
N MET A 199 1.78 9.61 16.09
CA MET A 199 2.52 9.88 17.35
C MET A 199 3.52 8.75 17.66
N ASN A 200 3.10 7.48 17.57
CA ASN A 200 3.97 6.33 17.80
C ASN A 200 5.21 6.34 16.88
N LEU A 201 5.03 6.65 15.59
CA LEU A 201 6.15 6.76 14.65
C LEU A 201 7.01 8.00 14.91
N ASN A 202 6.43 9.11 15.35
CA ASN A 202 7.21 10.26 15.80
C ASN A 202 8.19 9.87 16.92
N ASP A 203 7.69 9.16 17.93
CA ASP A 203 8.41 8.85 19.15
C ASP A 203 9.45 7.74 18.91
N ALA A 204 9.13 6.74 18.07
CA ALA A 204 10.08 5.75 17.59
C ALA A 204 11.25 6.41 16.83
N LEU A 205 10.98 7.42 16.00
CA LEU A 205 12.01 8.21 15.33
C LEU A 205 12.84 9.04 16.31
N ASP A 206 12.23 9.68 17.32
CA ASP A 206 12.99 10.44 18.34
C ASP A 206 13.93 9.53 19.13
N LYS A 207 13.45 8.35 19.54
CA LYS A 207 14.28 7.33 20.20
C LYS A 207 15.46 6.91 19.32
N ARG A 208 15.22 6.56 18.05
CA ARG A 208 16.27 6.15 17.10
C ARG A 208 17.27 7.26 16.79
N ILE A 209 16.81 8.51 16.66
CA ILE A 209 17.70 9.68 16.47
C ILE A 209 18.55 9.90 17.73
N ALA A 210 18.00 9.77 18.94
CA ALA A 210 18.72 9.96 20.19
C ALA A 210 19.77 8.87 20.45
N GLU A 211 19.44 7.61 20.14
CA GLU A 211 20.34 6.46 20.29
C GLU A 211 21.38 6.35 19.16
N GLY A 212 21.13 6.97 18.01
CA GLY A 212 21.93 6.82 16.79
C GLY A 212 23.33 7.47 16.80
N THR A 213 24.09 7.17 15.75
CA THR A 213 25.42 7.75 15.49
C THR A 213 25.38 9.26 15.24
N GLN A 214 26.55 9.90 15.21
CA GLN A 214 26.66 11.33 14.90
C GLN A 214 26.26 11.66 13.45
N ALA A 215 26.20 10.69 12.55
CA ALA A 215 25.66 10.85 11.20
C ALA A 215 24.13 10.81 11.22
N GLU A 216 23.54 9.78 11.83
CA GLU A 216 22.09 9.62 12.05
C GLU A 216 21.47 10.84 12.76
N LYS A 217 22.14 11.36 13.79
CA LYS A 217 21.72 12.58 14.51
C LYS A 217 21.63 13.80 13.61
N LYS A 218 22.53 13.94 12.64
CA LYS A 218 22.48 15.01 11.63
C LYS A 218 21.34 14.78 10.63
N SER A 219 21.07 13.53 10.27
CA SER A 219 19.93 13.16 9.40
C SER A 219 18.56 13.42 10.07
N GLY A 220 18.48 13.37 11.40
CA GLY A 220 17.21 13.46 12.16
C GLY A 220 16.31 14.64 11.79
N ASN A 221 16.86 15.85 11.63
CA ASN A 221 16.08 17.03 11.22
C ASN A 221 15.45 16.88 9.81
N SER A 222 16.16 16.24 8.88
CA SER A 222 15.67 15.96 7.52
C SER A 222 14.55 14.92 7.55
N VAL A 223 14.71 13.87 8.35
CA VAL A 223 13.72 12.81 8.54
C VAL A 223 12.44 13.36 9.17
N LYS A 224 12.54 14.16 10.24
CA LYS A 224 11.37 14.83 10.87
C LYS A 224 10.66 15.80 9.92
N SER A 225 11.39 16.48 9.04
CA SER A 225 10.79 17.36 8.01
C SER A 225 10.02 16.55 6.96
N SER A 226 10.61 15.47 6.45
CA SER A 226 9.96 14.54 5.51
C SER A 226 8.74 13.86 6.14
N PHE A 227 8.81 13.50 7.42
CA PHE A 227 7.71 12.89 8.16
C PHE A 227 6.47 13.80 8.23
N LYS A 228 6.65 15.08 8.64
CA LYS A 228 5.56 16.08 8.66
C LYS A 228 4.98 16.33 7.27
N LYS A 229 5.81 16.24 6.23
CA LYS A 229 5.35 16.38 4.84
C LYS A 229 4.56 15.15 4.38
N LEU A 230 4.99 13.94 4.75
CA LEU A 230 4.28 12.69 4.48
C LEU A 230 2.88 12.70 5.10
N GLU A 231 2.78 13.05 6.38
CA GLU A 231 1.50 13.20 7.10
C GLU A 231 0.57 14.18 6.38
N LYS A 232 1.08 15.37 6.01
CA LYS A 232 0.30 16.37 5.28
C LYS A 232 -0.23 15.85 3.94
N LEU A 233 0.59 15.11 3.18
CA LEU A 233 0.20 14.56 1.88
C LEU A 233 -0.84 13.43 2.03
N TYR A 234 -0.67 12.56 3.03
CA TYR A 234 -1.67 11.56 3.39
C TYR A 234 -3.02 12.22 3.72
N ARG A 235 -3.06 13.20 4.64
CA ARG A 235 -4.31 13.89 5.02
C ARG A 235 -4.97 14.61 3.85
N GLN A 236 -4.20 15.04 2.85
CA GLN A 236 -4.71 15.60 1.61
C GLN A 236 -5.33 14.55 0.68
N TYR A 237 -4.71 13.38 0.56
CA TYR A 237 -5.20 12.24 -0.19
C TYR A 237 -6.49 11.67 0.44
N ASP A 238 -6.48 11.34 1.74
CA ASP A 238 -7.63 10.82 2.50
C ASP A 238 -8.86 11.72 2.33
N LYS A 239 -8.71 13.03 2.57
CA LYS A 239 -9.80 14.00 2.37
C LYS A 239 -10.36 13.99 0.95
N SER A 240 -9.52 13.93 -0.08
CA SER A 240 -9.99 13.89 -1.47
C SER A 240 -10.60 12.56 -1.86
N PHE A 241 -10.21 11.47 -1.21
CA PHE A 241 -10.85 10.16 -1.34
C PHE A 241 -12.26 10.21 -0.74
N GLU A 242 -12.42 10.74 0.49
CA GLU A 242 -13.74 10.97 1.09
C GLU A 242 -14.63 11.87 0.20
N GLU A 243 -14.12 13.02 -0.25
CA GLU A 243 -14.82 13.93 -1.18
C GLU A 243 -15.28 13.21 -2.47
N TYR A 244 -14.50 12.25 -2.97
CA TYR A 244 -14.80 11.49 -4.18
C TYR A 244 -15.86 10.38 -3.95
N ILE A 245 -15.75 9.66 -2.82
CA ILE A 245 -16.70 8.63 -2.40
C ILE A 245 -18.06 9.25 -2.04
N ASP A 246 -18.09 10.38 -1.35
CA ASP A 246 -19.33 11.08 -0.98
C ASP A 246 -20.16 11.51 -2.19
N GLY A 247 -19.48 11.93 -3.26
CA GLY A 247 -20.12 12.27 -4.53
C GLY A 247 -20.72 11.08 -5.30
N SER A 248 -20.59 9.84 -4.83
CA SER A 248 -21.13 8.65 -5.51
C SER A 248 -22.62 8.40 -5.22
N GLU A 249 -23.22 7.52 -6.03
CA GLU A 249 -24.61 7.06 -5.88
C GLU A 249 -24.76 5.94 -4.83
N LEU A 250 -23.68 5.52 -4.17
CA LEU A 250 -23.72 4.51 -3.11
C LEU A 250 -24.52 4.99 -1.89
N LYS A 251 -25.07 4.05 -1.13
CA LYS A 251 -25.73 4.32 0.16
C LYS A 251 -24.70 4.87 1.15
N ASN A 252 -25.16 5.66 2.13
CA ASN A 252 -24.26 6.28 3.12
C ASN A 252 -23.49 5.24 3.95
N GLU A 253 -24.13 4.13 4.32
CA GLU A 253 -23.49 3.00 5.01
C GLU A 253 -22.31 2.43 4.21
N ASP A 254 -22.53 2.19 2.90
CA ASP A 254 -21.52 1.68 1.97
C ASP A 254 -20.38 2.68 1.75
N LYS A 255 -20.70 3.97 1.66
CA LYS A 255 -19.71 5.06 1.59
C LYS A 255 -18.81 5.06 2.83
N GLU A 256 -19.39 5.02 4.03
CA GLU A 256 -18.61 5.00 5.27
C GLU A 256 -17.71 3.77 5.37
N LYS A 257 -18.19 2.58 4.97
CA LYS A 257 -17.35 1.36 4.90
C LYS A 257 -16.13 1.54 3.98
N ILE A 258 -16.30 2.18 2.82
CA ILE A 258 -15.21 2.41 1.86
C ILE A 258 -14.21 3.47 2.37
N LYS A 259 -14.68 4.57 2.98
CA LYS A 259 -13.81 5.65 3.51
C LYS A 259 -12.82 5.15 4.56
N LYS A 260 -13.23 4.18 5.39
CA LYS A 260 -12.37 3.53 6.40
C LYS A 260 -11.07 2.96 5.82
N LEU A 261 -11.10 2.47 4.57
CA LEU A 261 -10.02 1.68 4.00
C LEU A 261 -8.70 2.47 3.83
N VAL A 262 -8.78 3.74 3.46
CA VAL A 262 -7.60 4.62 3.31
C VAL A 262 -6.94 4.92 4.66
N LYS A 263 -7.74 4.99 5.74
CA LYS A 263 -7.23 5.11 7.11
C LYS A 263 -6.59 3.80 7.57
N PHE A 264 -7.20 2.64 7.26
CA PHE A 264 -6.63 1.34 7.60
C PHE A 264 -5.31 1.05 6.86
N GLU A 265 -5.22 1.41 5.57
CA GLU A 265 -3.97 1.43 4.79
C GLU A 265 -2.86 2.21 5.52
N ASN A 266 -3.18 3.41 5.98
CA ASN A 266 -2.20 4.27 6.64
C ASN A 266 -1.82 3.76 8.04
N ILE A 267 -2.77 3.22 8.82
CA ILE A 267 -2.50 2.52 10.09
C ILE A 267 -1.53 1.35 9.86
N ALA A 268 -1.76 0.51 8.86
CA ALA A 268 -0.90 -0.63 8.54
C ALA A 268 0.52 -0.18 8.14
N SER A 269 0.62 0.84 7.27
CA SER A 269 1.90 1.44 6.86
C SER A 269 2.67 2.04 8.05
N LEU A 270 2.01 2.80 8.92
CA LEU A 270 2.62 3.39 10.11
C LEU A 270 3.07 2.33 11.12
N LYS A 271 2.24 1.32 11.40
CA LYS A 271 2.60 0.18 12.27
C LYS A 271 3.79 -0.59 11.71
N PHE A 272 3.80 -0.86 10.40
CA PHE A 272 4.96 -1.48 9.73
C PHE A 272 6.22 -0.64 9.93
N MET A 273 6.17 0.67 9.71
CA MET A 273 7.30 1.59 9.93
C MET A 273 7.77 1.61 11.39
N VAL A 274 6.85 1.63 12.38
CA VAL A 274 7.19 1.58 13.81
C VAL A 274 7.89 0.27 14.15
N LYS A 275 7.33 -0.87 13.73
CA LYS A 275 7.90 -2.21 13.98
C LYS A 275 9.26 -2.39 13.32
N SER A 276 9.44 -1.84 12.12
CA SER A 276 10.73 -1.80 11.43
C SER A 276 11.80 -1.00 12.17
N LEU A 277 11.39 -0.11 13.09
CA LEU A 277 12.27 0.69 13.94
C LEU A 277 12.39 0.16 15.37
N GLU A 278 11.69 -0.90 15.75
CA GLU A 278 11.97 -1.59 17.02
C GLU A 278 13.36 -2.23 16.95
N LYS A 279 14.03 -2.35 18.10
CA LYS A 279 15.25 -3.14 18.16
C LYS A 279 14.84 -4.60 18.24
N VAL A 280 15.43 -5.46 17.41
CA VAL A 280 15.48 -6.88 17.74
C VAL A 280 16.38 -6.97 18.97
N GLU A 281 15.78 -7.05 20.15
CA GLU A 281 16.46 -7.62 21.30
C GLU A 281 16.77 -9.06 20.91
N GLY A 282 18.06 -9.41 20.88
CA GLY A 282 18.48 -10.70 20.37
C GLY A 282 17.74 -11.80 21.13
N GLU A 283 17.24 -12.79 20.40
CA GLU A 283 16.84 -14.05 21.01
C GLU A 283 17.99 -14.48 21.92
N GLU A 284 17.77 -14.51 23.23
CA GLU A 284 18.69 -15.18 24.13
C GLU A 284 18.77 -16.61 23.60
N SER A 285 19.94 -16.98 23.09
CA SER A 285 20.14 -18.28 22.51
C SER A 285 20.03 -19.32 23.62
N GLU A 286 18.82 -19.86 23.81
CA GLU A 286 18.53 -21.03 24.64
C GLU A 286 19.19 -22.26 24.00
N GLN A 287 20.52 -22.29 24.08
CA GLN A 287 21.35 -23.46 23.93
C GLN A 287 21.75 -23.91 25.33
N GLN A 288 20.91 -24.77 25.91
CA GLN A 288 21.31 -25.74 26.94
C GLN A 288 21.61 -27.09 26.27
#